data_AF-A0A645JED6-F1
#
_entry.id   AF-A0A645JED6-F1
#
_cell.length_a   1.000
_cell.length_b   1.000
_cell.length_c   1.000
_cell.angle_alpha   90.00
_cell.angle_beta   90.00
_cell.angle_gamma   90.00
#
_symmetry.space_group_name_H-M   'P 1'
#
loop_
_entity.id
_entity.type
_entity.pdbx_description
1 polymer ?
#
loop_
_entity_poly.entity_id
_entity_poly.type
_entity_poly.pdbx_seq_one_letter_code
_entity_poly.pdbx_strand_id
1 'polypeptide(L)'
;MYSFSYRSLDNIYDKLIEQGAITEDEKNPDALLTRKEAAKFICAYLGYDKLGKKADIFKNPFKDNNDPEYSGYVIICEGLGIINENGGYVRGEDSLKRGEAAVMVLNTLYASN
;
A
#
# COMPACT_ATOMS: atom_id res chain seq x y z
N MET A 1 -25.59 -14.49 13.36
CA MET A 1 -24.82 -13.41 14.04
C MET A 1 -23.61 -13.05 13.19
N TYR A 2 -23.81 -12.43 12.02
CA TYR A 2 -22.75 -11.98 11.10
C TYR A 2 -22.93 -10.50 10.68
N SER A 3 -24.04 -9.85 11.06
CA SER A 3 -24.41 -8.54 10.49
C SER A 3 -23.61 -7.36 11.05
N PHE A 4 -23.11 -7.43 12.28
CA PHE A 4 -22.39 -6.30 12.88
C PHE A 4 -20.97 -6.15 12.33
N SER A 5 -20.25 -7.28 12.16
CA SER A 5 -18.88 -7.29 11.62
C SER A 5 -18.85 -6.89 10.14
N TYR A 6 -19.78 -7.39 9.33
CA TYR A 6 -19.79 -7.08 7.90
C TYR A 6 -20.15 -5.61 7.65
N ARG A 7 -21.13 -5.08 8.39
CA ARG A 7 -21.45 -3.64 8.38
C ARG A 7 -20.25 -2.79 8.78
N SER A 8 -19.40 -3.27 9.70
CA SER A 8 -18.19 -2.55 10.10
C SER A 8 -17.10 -2.57 9.02
N LEU A 9 -16.98 -3.66 8.27
CA LEU A 9 -16.02 -3.77 7.16
C LEU A 9 -16.46 -2.91 5.97
N ASP A 10 -17.74 -2.96 5.58
CA ASP A 10 -18.27 -2.10 4.52
C ASP A 10 -18.04 -0.61 4.85
N ASN A 11 -18.35 -0.19 6.07
CA ASN A 11 -18.08 1.18 6.52
C ASN A 11 -16.59 1.57 6.44
N ILE A 12 -15.66 0.63 6.57
CA ILE A 12 -14.21 0.90 6.41
C ILE A 12 -13.89 1.07 4.93
N TYR A 13 -14.38 0.17 4.08
CA TYR A 13 -14.20 0.27 2.63
C TYR A 13 -14.76 1.57 2.08
N ASP A 14 -16.00 1.93 2.44
CA ASP A 14 -16.66 3.15 1.99
C ASP A 14 -15.82 4.39 2.32
N LYS A 15 -15.27 4.46 3.53
CA LYS A 15 -14.36 5.55 3.94
C LYS A 15 -13.07 5.59 3.12
N LEU A 16 -12.46 4.44 2.87
CA LEU A 16 -11.22 4.37 2.08
C LEU A 16 -11.46 4.76 0.62
N ILE A 17 -12.63 4.42 0.07
CA ILE A 17 -13.06 4.81 -1.28
C ILE A 17 -13.33 6.32 -1.35
N GLU A 18 -14.06 6.87 -0.38
CA GLU A 18 -14.29 8.33 -0.27
C GLU A 18 -12.99 9.12 -0.13
N GLN A 19 -11.99 8.58 0.56
CA GLN A 19 -10.66 9.16 0.71
C GLN A 19 -9.77 8.98 -0.53
N GLY A 20 -10.17 8.14 -1.49
CA GLY A 20 -9.39 7.83 -2.68
C GLY A 20 -8.19 6.91 -2.42
N ALA A 21 -8.18 6.19 -1.30
CA ALA A 21 -7.13 5.21 -0.97
C ALA A 21 -7.25 3.92 -1.78
N ILE A 22 -8.48 3.56 -2.15
CA ILE A 22 -8.84 2.43 -3.02
C ILE A 22 -10.04 2.83 -3.90
N THR A 23 -10.30 2.06 -4.95
CA THR A 23 -11.50 2.18 -5.81
C THR A 23 -12.50 1.05 -5.52
N GLU A 24 -13.73 1.19 -6.02
CA GLU A 24 -14.75 0.13 -5.95
C GLU A 24 -14.26 -1.18 -6.59
N ASP A 25 -13.56 -1.08 -7.73
CA ASP A 25 -13.03 -2.25 -8.44
C ASP A 25 -11.87 -2.94 -7.67
N GLU A 26 -11.21 -2.21 -6.77
CA GLU A 26 -10.14 -2.73 -5.90
C GLU A 26 -10.69 -3.33 -4.59
N LYS A 27 -11.99 -3.18 -4.29
CA LYS A 27 -12.61 -3.77 -3.11
C LYS A 27 -12.72 -5.28 -3.28
N ASN A 28 -11.81 -6.01 -2.63
CA ASN A 28 -11.85 -7.46 -2.56
C ASN A 28 -11.46 -7.97 -1.15
N PRO A 29 -12.44 -8.30 -0.28
CA PRO A 29 -12.18 -8.68 1.10
C PRO A 29 -11.51 -10.05 1.26
N ASP A 30 -11.56 -10.91 0.24
CA ASP A 30 -11.04 -12.27 0.27
C ASP A 30 -9.69 -12.41 -0.46
N ALA A 31 -9.21 -11.36 -1.11
CA ALA A 31 -7.94 -11.36 -1.83
C ALA A 31 -6.73 -11.33 -0.88
N LEU A 32 -5.70 -12.08 -1.24
CA LEU A 32 -4.37 -11.90 -0.65
C LEU A 32 -3.73 -10.66 -1.26
N LEU A 33 -3.18 -9.81 -0.40
CA LEU A 33 -2.47 -8.61 -0.81
C LEU A 33 -0.97 -8.89 -0.93
N THR A 34 -0.32 -8.37 -1.95
CA THR A 34 1.13 -8.32 -2.09
C THR A 34 1.71 -7.09 -1.39
N ARG A 35 3.02 -7.09 -1.14
CA ARG A 35 3.72 -5.93 -0.55
C ARG A 35 3.63 -4.68 -1.43
N LYS A 36 3.67 -4.83 -2.76
CA LYS A 36 3.57 -3.71 -3.70
C LYS A 36 2.16 -3.11 -3.77
N GLU A 37 1.11 -3.93 -3.68
CA GLU A 37 -0.27 -3.43 -3.63
C GLU A 37 -0.55 -2.69 -2.31
N ALA A 38 0.00 -3.19 -1.20
CA ALA A 38 -0.06 -2.46 0.07
C ALA A 38 0.63 -1.09 -0.01
N ALA A 39 1.78 -1.02 -0.69
CA ALA A 39 2.46 0.25 -0.95
C ALA A 39 1.56 1.23 -1.72
N LYS A 40 0.88 0.74 -2.77
CA LYS A 40 -0.06 1.54 -3.57
C LYS A 40 -1.18 2.11 -2.69
N PHE A 41 -1.85 1.29 -1.89
CA PHE A 41 -2.97 1.75 -1.07
C PHE A 41 -2.55 2.70 0.04
N ILE A 42 -1.40 2.47 0.69
CA ILE A 42 -0.88 3.40 1.70
C ILE A 42 -0.47 4.73 1.07
N CYS A 43 0.23 4.69 -0.05
CA CYS A 43 0.65 5.88 -0.77
C CYS A 43 -0.57 6.69 -1.26
N ALA A 44 -1.63 6.03 -1.72
CA ALA A 44 -2.90 6.68 -2.06
C ALA A 44 -3.59 7.27 -0.82
N TYR A 45 -3.66 6.53 0.29
CA TYR A 45 -4.19 7.01 1.57
C TYR A 45 -3.48 8.27 2.09
N LEU A 46 -2.16 8.36 1.88
CA LEU A 46 -1.34 9.53 2.23
C LEU A 46 -1.46 10.70 1.22
N GLY A 47 -2.24 10.55 0.14
CA GLY A 47 -2.46 11.60 -0.86
C GLY A 47 -1.41 11.66 -1.98
N TYR A 48 -0.54 10.66 -2.09
CA TYR A 48 0.55 10.62 -3.08
C TYR A 48 0.23 9.80 -4.34
N ASP A 49 -1.02 9.36 -4.55
CA ASP A 49 -1.41 8.51 -5.68
C ASP A 49 -0.94 9.04 -7.05
N LYS A 50 -1.19 10.33 -7.32
CA LYS A 50 -0.77 10.97 -8.59
C LYS A 50 0.75 10.92 -8.80
N LEU A 51 1.52 11.00 -7.72
CA LEU A 51 2.97 10.94 -7.76
C LEU A 51 3.44 9.49 -7.93
N GLY A 52 2.83 8.54 -7.21
CA GLY A 52 3.14 7.11 -7.32
C GLY A 52 2.96 6.55 -8.74
N LYS A 53 1.97 7.07 -9.48
CA LYS A 53 1.75 6.75 -10.92
C LYS A 53 2.87 7.19 -11.85
N LYS A 54 3.74 8.10 -11.42
CA LYS A 54 4.84 8.66 -12.22
C LYS A 54 6.15 7.95 -11.91
N ALA A 55 6.18 6.63 -12.07
CA ALA A 55 7.36 5.81 -11.77
C ALA A 55 8.64 6.28 -12.50
N ASP A 56 8.47 6.87 -13.69
CA ASP A 56 9.54 7.36 -14.57
C ASP A 56 10.36 8.54 -13.99
N ILE A 57 9.80 9.29 -13.03
CA ILE A 57 10.52 10.42 -12.41
C ILE A 57 11.43 9.96 -11.26
N PHE A 58 11.28 8.72 -10.81
CA PHE A 58 12.02 8.18 -9.68
C PHE A 58 13.24 7.41 -10.13
N LYS A 59 14.36 7.62 -9.44
CA LYS A 59 15.49 6.70 -9.53
C LYS A 59 15.15 5.46 -8.71
N ASN A 60 14.92 4.34 -9.37
CA ASN A 60 14.67 3.06 -8.71
C ASN A 60 15.96 2.49 -8.08
N PRO A 61 16.06 2.37 -6.74
CA PRO A 61 17.24 1.82 -6.10
C PRO A 61 17.18 0.29 -5.93
N PHE A 62 16.03 -0.35 -6.21
CA PHE A 62 15.80 -1.75 -5.90
C PHE A 62 16.01 -2.67 -7.10
N LYS A 63 16.46 -3.90 -6.83
CA LYS A 63 16.76 -4.91 -7.85
C LYS A 63 15.51 -5.64 -8.34
N ASP A 64 14.48 -5.72 -7.51
CA ASP A 64 13.25 -6.50 -7.72
C ASP A 64 11.98 -5.63 -7.89
N ASN A 65 12.11 -4.30 -7.94
CA ASN A 65 10.99 -3.37 -8.10
C ASN A 65 10.82 -2.93 -9.55
N ASN A 66 10.60 -3.87 -10.47
CA ASN A 66 10.65 -3.59 -11.92
C ASN A 66 9.28 -3.32 -12.54
N ASP A 67 8.19 -3.44 -11.78
CA ASP A 67 6.83 -3.22 -12.24
C ASP A 67 6.52 -1.71 -12.31
N PRO A 68 6.40 -1.10 -13.50
CA PRO A 68 6.20 0.35 -13.63
C PRO A 68 4.88 0.84 -13.03
N GLU A 69 3.88 -0.03 -12.89
CA GLU A 69 2.60 0.33 -12.29
C GLU A 69 2.75 0.56 -10.78
N TYR A 70 3.63 -0.18 -10.11
CA TYR A 70 3.80 -0.13 -8.65
C TYR A 70 5.10 0.55 -8.20
N SER A 71 6.08 0.68 -9.09
CA SER A 71 7.45 1.05 -8.74
C SER A 71 7.53 2.40 -8.01
N GLY A 72 6.81 3.42 -8.49
CA GLY A 72 6.78 4.73 -7.85
C GLY A 72 6.16 4.69 -6.46
N TYR A 73 5.09 3.92 -6.26
CA TYR A 73 4.46 3.75 -4.95
C TYR A 73 5.40 3.10 -3.94
N VAL A 74 6.13 2.06 -4.35
CA VAL A 74 7.11 1.37 -3.50
C VAL A 74 8.25 2.30 -3.11
N ILE A 75 8.77 3.09 -4.05
CA ILE A 75 9.85 4.06 -3.79
C ILE A 75 9.40 5.16 -2.82
N ILE A 76 8.17 5.67 -2.98
CA ILE A 76 7.61 6.66 -2.04
C ILE A 76 7.48 6.05 -0.65
N CYS A 77 6.90 4.86 -0.53
CA CYS A 77 6.72 4.21 0.77
C CYS A 77 8.06 3.86 1.45
N GLU A 78 9.10 3.51 0.70
CA GLU A 78 10.44 3.33 1.28
C GLU A 78 11.06 4.66 1.70
N GLY A 79 10.99 5.71 0.87
CA GLY A 79 11.48 7.04 1.24
C GLY A 79 10.78 7.66 2.45
N LEU A 80 9.56 7.22 2.77
CA LEU A 80 8.81 7.57 3.97
C LEU A 80 9.06 6.63 5.17
N GLY A 81 9.89 5.60 5.03
CA GLY A 81 10.19 4.61 6.08
C GLY A 81 9.04 3.63 6.37
N ILE A 82 8.07 3.51 5.47
CA ILE A 82 6.90 2.62 5.62
C ILE A 82 7.26 1.19 5.19
N ILE A 83 7.99 1.07 4.10
CA ILE A 83 8.52 -0.21 3.59
C ILE A 83 10.02 -0.20 3.79
N ASN A 84 10.53 -1.28 4.38
CA ASN A 84 11.97 -1.50 4.50
C ASN A 84 12.43 -2.51 3.44
N GLU A 85 13.54 -2.21 2.79
CA GLU A 85 14.29 -3.10 1.92
C GLU A 85 15.29 -3.94 2.70
N ASN A 86 15.72 -5.04 2.10
CA ASN A 86 16.81 -5.86 2.61
C ASN A 86 17.83 -6.10 1.49
N GLY A 87 19.00 -5.46 1.57
CA GLY A 87 20.06 -5.62 0.57
C GLY A 87 19.69 -5.14 -0.85
N GLY A 88 18.79 -4.15 -0.93
CA GLY A 88 18.26 -3.62 -2.19
C GLY A 88 17.09 -4.42 -2.77
N TYR A 89 16.46 -5.28 -1.97
CA TYR A 89 15.25 -6.02 -2.33
C TYR A 89 14.06 -5.60 -1.48
N VAL A 90 12.95 -5.23 -2.11
CA VAL A 90 11.69 -4.83 -1.44
C VAL A 90 10.69 -5.98 -1.33
N ARG A 91 10.89 -7.04 -2.12
CA ARG A 91 10.04 -8.23 -2.21
C ARG A 91 8.59 -7.86 -2.54
N GLY A 92 8.42 -7.01 -3.56
CA GLY A 92 7.12 -6.43 -3.91
C GLY A 92 6.03 -7.47 -4.22
N GLU A 93 6.41 -8.57 -4.86
CA GLU A 93 5.52 -9.67 -5.26
C GLU A 93 5.16 -10.63 -4.11
N ASP A 94 5.87 -10.60 -2.99
CA ASP A 94 5.58 -11.49 -1.86
C ASP A 94 4.20 -11.16 -1.27
N SER A 95 3.44 -12.20 -0.91
CA SER A 95 2.21 -12.02 -0.13
C SER A 95 2.51 -11.35 1.21
N LEU A 96 1.76 -10.30 1.53
CA LEU A 96 1.90 -9.51 2.74
C LEU A 96 1.51 -10.32 3.97
N LYS A 97 2.46 -10.54 4.88
CA LYS A 97 2.18 -11.22 6.13
C LYS A 97 1.53 -10.26 7.12
N ARG A 98 0.66 -10.76 7.99
CA ARG A 98 -0.05 -9.96 9.02
C ARG A 98 0.90 -9.13 9.91
N GLY A 99 2.07 -9.67 10.25
CA GLY A 99 3.09 -8.95 11.01
C GLY A 99 3.72 -7.79 10.23
N GLU A 100 3.98 -7.98 8.93
CA GLU A 100 4.48 -6.92 8.05
C GLU A 100 3.42 -5.83 7.86
N ALA A 101 2.15 -6.21 7.66
CA ALA A 101 1.03 -5.29 7.55
C ALA A 101 0.89 -4.40 8.80
N ALA A 102 0.98 -4.99 10.00
CA ALA A 102 0.90 -4.24 11.25
C ALA A 102 2.03 -3.21 11.38
N VAL A 103 3.26 -3.56 10.98
CA VAL A 103 4.41 -2.65 10.96
C VAL A 103 4.19 -1.52 9.94
N MET A 104 3.70 -1.83 8.74
CA MET A 104 3.44 -0.82 7.72
C MET A 104 2.37 0.19 8.17
N VAL A 105 1.29 -0.28 8.81
CA VAL A 105 0.26 0.61 9.39
C VAL A 105 0.86 1.49 10.48
N LEU A 106 1.65 0.92 11.40
CA LEU A 106 2.30 1.70 12.46
C LEU A 106 3.24 2.78 11.89
N ASN A 107 4.06 2.43 10.90
CA ASN A 107 4.97 3.39 10.26
C ASN A 107 4.22 4.46 9.48
N THR A 108 3.08 4.12 8.87
CA THR A 108 2.20 5.09 8.19
C THR A 108 1.71 6.15 9.17
N LEU A 109 1.28 5.74 10.38
CA LEU A 109 0.83 6.67 11.43
C LEU A 109 1.94 7.60 11.92
N TYR A 110 3.20 7.14 11.91
CA TYR A 110 4.35 7.98 12.23
C TYR A 110 4.71 8.94 11.09
N ALA A 111 4.52 8.55 9.83
CA ALA A 111 4.79 9.38 8.67
C ALA A 111 3.73 10.47 8.43
N SER A 112 2.52 10.31 8.99
CA SER A 112 1.39 11.25 8.81
C SER A 112 1.26 12.35 9.88
N ASN A 113 2.17 12.39 10.87
CA ASN A 113 2.20 13.41 11.94
C ASN A 113 3.35 14.39 11.73
#